data_AF-A0A968QFY3-F1
#
_entry.id   AF-A0A968QFY3-F1
#
_cell.length_a   1.000
_cell.length_b   1.000
_cell.length_c   1.000
_cell.angle_alpha   90.00
_cell.angle_beta   90.00
_cell.angle_gamma   90.00
#
_symmetry.space_group_name_H-M   'P 1'
#
loop_
_entity.id
_entity.type
_entity.pdbx_description
1 polymer ?
#
loop_
_entity_poly.entity_id
_entity_poly.type
_entity_poly.pdbx_seq_one_letter_code
_entity_poly.pdbx_strand_id
1 'polypeptide(L)' 'MFLTKEHQDFCATPIIMVSETPELINKVQSKRAGATDNIAKPFERVQLLSKIWQYLQ' A
#
# COMPACT_ATOMS: atom_id res chain seq x y z
N MET A 1 7.07 -11.26 6.95
CA MET A 1 5.59 -11.19 6.91
C MET A 1 5.18 -10.71 5.53
N PHE A 2 4.61 -11.59 4.70
CA PHE A 2 4.10 -11.26 3.37
C PHE A 2 2.59 -11.10 3.48
N LEU A 3 2.05 -9.93 3.12
CA LEU A 3 0.65 -9.56 3.40
C LEU A 3 -0.36 -10.31 2.53
N THR A 4 0.05 -10.82 1.36
CA THR A 4 -0.87 -11.45 0.39
C THR A 4 -0.45 -12.84 -0.08
N LYS A 5 0.78 -13.29 0.19
CA LYS A 5 1.28 -14.55 -0.36
C LYS A 5 0.66 -15.80 0.25
N GLU A 6 0.04 -15.68 1.42
CA GLU A 6 -0.46 -16.84 2.18
C GLU A 6 -1.99 -17.02 2.13
N HIS A 7 -2.73 -16.04 1.60
CA HIS A 7 -4.19 -16.12 1.49
C HIS A 7 -4.66 -15.83 0.06
N GLN A 8 -5.02 -16.90 -0.64
CA GLN A 8 -5.44 -16.89 -2.04
C GLN A 8 -6.64 -15.96 -2.30
N ASP A 9 -7.50 -15.77 -1.29
CA ASP A 9 -8.68 -14.91 -1.34
C ASP A 9 -8.36 -13.41 -1.43
N PHE A 10 -7.17 -12.99 -0.97
CA PHE A 10 -6.77 -11.58 -0.96
C PHE A 10 -5.74 -11.24 -2.03
N CYS A 11 -5.34 -12.20 -2.87
CA CYS A 11 -4.36 -11.97 -3.94
C CYS A 11 -4.77 -10.87 -4.93
N ALA A 12 -6.07 -10.67 -5.14
CA ALA A 12 -6.61 -9.63 -6.03
C ALA A 12 -6.97 -8.33 -5.31
N THR A 13 -6.94 -8.29 -3.97
CA THR A 13 -7.31 -7.09 -3.21
C THR A 13 -6.15 -6.10 -3.20
N PRO A 14 -6.34 -4.86 -3.68
CA PRO A 14 -5.28 -3.86 -3.65
C PRO A 14 -4.96 -3.44 -2.21
N ILE A 15 -3.69 -3.52 -1.83
CA ILE A 15 -3.20 -3.15 -0.49
C ILE A 15 -2.42 -1.83 -0.58
N ILE A 16 -2.90 -0.82 0.13
CA ILE A 16 -2.20 0.46 0.31
C ILE A 16 -1.52 0.44 1.69
N MET A 17 -0.19 0.38 1.71
CA MET A 17 0.59 0.39 2.94
C MET A 17 0.75 1.82 3.48
N VAL A 18 0.46 2.03 4.76
CA VAL A 18 0.61 3.33 5.44
C VAL A 18 1.80 3.26 6.40
N SER A 19 2.77 4.18 6.30
CA SER A 19 3.93 4.23 7.20
C SER A 19 4.10 5.59 7.89
N GLU A 20 4.99 5.68 8.89
CA GLU A 20 5.34 6.93 9.58
C GLU A 20 6.49 7.71 8.94
N THR A 21 7.33 7.08 8.12
CA THR A 21 8.59 7.68 7.63
C THR A 21 8.70 7.56 6.12
N PRO A 22 8.77 8.68 5.37
CA PRO A 22 8.96 8.67 3.92
C PRO A 22 10.25 7.96 3.49
N GLU A 23 11.31 8.11 4.27
CA GLU A 23 12.64 7.53 3.97
C GLU A 23 12.71 6.01 4.19
N LEU A 24 11.84 5.45 5.05
CA LEU A 24 11.81 4.03 5.37
C LEU A 24 10.88 3.22 4.47
N ILE A 25 9.99 3.86 3.70
CA ILE A 25 9.26 3.15 2.67
C ILE A 25 10.18 2.94 1.48
N ASN A 26 11.05 1.95 1.60
CA ASN A 26 11.71 1.40 0.44
C ASN A 26 10.61 0.76 -0.43
N LYS A 27 10.21 1.45 -1.50
CA LYS A 27 9.16 1.03 -2.45
C LYS A 27 9.36 -0.42 -2.94
N VAL A 28 10.61 -0.87 -2.93
CA VAL A 28 11.02 -2.26 -3.22
C VAL A 28 10.59 -3.22 -2.10
N GLN A 29 10.77 -2.86 -0.83
CA GLN A 29 10.34 -3.68 0.30
C GLN A 29 8.81 -3.75 0.42
N SER A 30 8.09 -2.64 0.23
CA SER A 30 6.62 -2.66 0.27
C SER A 30 6.03 -3.55 -0.82
N LYS A 31 6.58 -3.48 -2.04
CA LYS A 31 6.20 -4.38 -3.14
C LYS A 31 6.55 -5.84 -2.83
N ARG A 32 7.74 -6.11 -2.29
CA ARG A 32 8.14 -7.47 -1.88
C ARG A 32 7.20 -8.05 -0.83
N ALA A 33 6.68 -7.22 0.08
CA ALA A 33 5.71 -7.61 1.10
C ALA A 33 4.30 -7.86 0.53
N GLY A 34 4.02 -7.50 -0.73
CA GLY A 34 2.72 -7.69 -1.37
C GLY A 34 1.83 -6.45 -1.34
N ALA A 35 2.35 -5.28 -0.98
CA ALA A 35 1.61 -4.04 -1.11
C ALA A 35 1.55 -3.58 -2.57
N THR A 36 0.37 -3.19 -3.01
CA THR A 36 0.11 -2.61 -4.34
C THR A 36 0.64 -1.18 -4.41
N ASP A 37 0.47 -0.43 -3.32
CA ASP A 37 0.93 0.95 -3.20
C ASP A 37 1.32 1.28 -1.75
N ASN A 38 1.89 2.46 -1.54
CA ASN A 38 2.26 2.97 -0.24
C ASN A 38 1.99 4.48 -0.09
N ILE A 39 1.84 4.93 1.16
CA ILE A 39 1.71 6.33 1.55
C ILE A 39 2.38 6.56 2.92
N ALA A 40 3.18 7.60 3.04
CA ALA A 40 3.85 7.97 4.29
C ALA A 40 3.06 9.06 5.00
N LYS A 41 2.97 8.97 6.33
CA LYS A 41 2.45 10.03 7.20
C LYS A 41 3.52 11.13 7.37
N PRO A 42 3.11 12.38 7.65
CA PRO A 42 1.74 12.86 7.52
C PRO A 42 1.34 12.95 6.03
N PHE A 43 0.08 12.64 5.73
CA PHE A 43 -0.47 12.80 4.39
C PHE A 43 -1.77 13.60 4.44
N GLU A 44 -2.03 14.31 3.36
CA GLU A 44 -3.30 15.00 3.18
C GLU A 44 -4.43 14.02 2.86
N ARG A 45 -5.64 14.32 3.32
CA ARG A 45 -6.82 13.48 3.01
C ARG A 45 -7.00 13.26 1.50
N VAL A 46 -6.76 14.31 0.71
CA VAL A 46 -6.86 14.29 -0.75
C VAL A 46 -5.85 13.32 -1.37
N GLN A 47 -4.65 13.20 -0.79
CA GLN A 47 -3.63 12.26 -1.27
C GLN A 47 -4.08 10.81 -1.04
N LEU A 48 -4.68 10.51 0.12
CA LEU A 48 -5.21 9.17 0.39
C LEU A 48 -6.39 8.83 -0.53
N LEU A 49 -7.37 9.75 -0.66
CA LEU A 49 -8.55 9.52 -1.52
C LEU A 49 -8.16 9.32 -2.98
N SER A 50 -7.20 10.10 -3.48
CA SER A 50 -6.67 9.94 -4.85
C SER A 50 -6.09 8.54 -5.07
N LYS A 51 -5.35 7.98 -4.09
CA LYS A 51 -4.83 6.60 -4.19
C LYS A 51 -5.93 5.56 -4.17
N ILE A 52 -6.92 5.69 -3.29
CA ILE A 52 -8.04 4.74 -3.22
C ILE A 52 -8.80 4.72 -4.56
N TRP A 53 -9.02 5.89 -5.15
CA TRP A 53 -9.81 6.02 -6.38
C TRP A 53 -9.15 5.36 -7.59
N GLN A 54 -7.82 5.22 -7.60
CA GLN A 54 -7.10 4.48 -8.64
C GLN A 54 -7.44 2.98 -8.69
N TYR A 55 -8.06 2.44 -7.64
CA TYR A 55 -8.36 1.01 -7.50
C TYR A 55 -9.85 0.67 -7.47
N LEU A 56 -10.74 1.66 -7.63
CA LEU A 56 -12.20 1.47 -7.64
C LEU A 56 -12.81 1.60 -9.04
N GLN A 57 -12.00 1.70 -10.08
CA GLN A 57 -12.42 1.69 -11.48
C GLN A 57 -12.28 0.29 -12.08
#